data_AF-A0A920KFP1-F1
#
_entry.id   AF-A0A920KFP1-F1
#
_cell.length_a   1.000
_cell.length_b   1.000
_cell.length_c   1.000
_cell.angle_alpha   90.00
_cell.angle_beta   90.00
_cell.angle_gamma   90.00
#
_symmetry.space_group_name_H-M   'P 1'
#
loop_
_entity.id
_entity.type
_entity.pdbx_description
1 polymer ?
#
loop_
_entity_poly.entity_id
_entity_poly.type
_entity_poly.pdbx_seq_one_letter_code
_entity_poly.pdbx_strand_id
1 'polypeptide(L)'
;MGYNLCRNYLSPLQIAYIHYRYSNVDELARTTKNINNTTEKIKVKNNTIWDKSFISTGNIIVKRGNSLEVKNKVIMPNGSKIILEKNSTLTINGGIIKNIGGNWGGIVTCKSYPKIHKNTLLKKNRATVQTSNGGEIIY
;
A
#
# COMPACT_ATOMS: atom_id res chain seq x y z
N MET A 1 -35.03 25.65 20.99
CA MET A 1 -34.38 25.06 19.79
C MET A 1 -32.89 25.38 19.85
N GLY A 2 -32.06 24.42 20.27
CA GLY A 2 -30.62 24.61 20.42
C GLY A 2 -29.89 24.32 19.11
N TYR A 3 -29.47 25.36 18.41
CA TYR A 3 -28.59 25.28 17.25
C TYR A 3 -27.20 24.84 17.72
N ASN A 4 -26.76 23.66 17.30
CA ASN A 4 -25.44 23.12 17.67
C ASN A 4 -24.65 22.84 16.37
N LEU A 5 -23.63 23.65 16.11
CA LEU A 5 -22.81 23.67 14.88
C LEU A 5 -21.98 22.38 14.65
N CYS A 6 -21.96 21.47 15.63
CA CYS A 6 -21.08 20.29 15.65
C CYS A 6 -21.82 18.93 15.51
N ARG A 7 -23.05 18.89 14.96
CA ARG A 7 -23.83 17.63 14.85
C ARG A 7 -23.24 16.56 13.91
N ASN A 8 -22.28 16.91 13.05
CA ASN A 8 -21.67 15.98 12.08
C ASN A 8 -20.19 15.68 12.40
N TYR A 9 -19.82 15.64 13.68
CA TYR A 9 -18.46 15.31 14.11
C TYR A 9 -18.32 13.82 14.37
N LEU A 10 -17.40 13.17 13.65
CA LEU A 10 -16.90 11.84 14.01
C LEU A 10 -15.63 12.01 14.86
N SER A 11 -15.57 11.34 16.01
CA SER A 11 -14.37 11.36 16.83
C SER A 11 -13.21 10.65 16.12
N PRO A 12 -11.94 11.01 16.40
CA PRO A 12 -10.78 10.33 15.82
C PRO A 12 -10.82 8.81 16.02
N LEU A 13 -11.35 8.36 17.16
CA LEU A 13 -11.52 6.94 17.45
C LEU A 13 -12.56 6.29 16.53
N GLN A 14 -13.70 6.95 16.31
CA GLN A 14 -14.72 6.45 15.38
C GLN A 14 -14.18 6.37 13.95
N ILE A 15 -13.44 7.39 13.51
CA ILE A 15 -12.79 7.41 12.19
C ILE A 15 -11.77 6.26 12.08
N ALA A 16 -10.90 6.09 13.08
CA ALA A 16 -9.93 5.01 13.10
C ALA A 16 -10.59 3.62 13.06
N TYR A 17 -11.67 3.43 13.81
CA TYR A 17 -12.45 2.19 13.81
C TYR A 17 -13.03 1.88 12.42
N ILE A 18 -13.58 2.90 11.74
CA ILE A 18 -14.07 2.77 10.37
C ILE A 18 -12.92 2.35 9.45
N HIS A 19 -11.80 3.08 9.41
CA HIS A 19 -10.65 2.72 8.57
C HIS A 19 -10.10 1.31 8.85
N TYR A 20 -10.06 0.92 10.12
CA TYR A 20 -9.68 -0.42 10.54
C TYR A 20 -10.62 -1.48 9.97
N ARG A 21 -11.94 -1.29 10.06
CA ARG A 21 -12.94 -2.22 9.51
C ARG A 21 -12.80 -2.35 7.99
N TYR A 22 -12.69 -1.24 7.28
CA TYR A 22 -12.50 -1.24 5.84
C TYR A 22 -11.21 -1.95 5.41
N SER A 23 -10.13 -1.83 6.18
CA SER A 23 -8.85 -2.45 5.83
C SER A 23 -8.74 -3.93 6.23
N ASN A 24 -9.67 -4.44 7.03
CA ASN A 24 -9.62 -5.83 7.52
C ASN A 24 -10.74 -6.72 6.98
N VAL A 25 -11.93 -6.16 6.71
CA VAL A 25 -13.10 -6.89 6.20
C VAL A 25 -13.15 -6.76 4.69
N ASP A 26 -13.02 -7.88 3.98
CA ASP A 26 -12.87 -7.87 2.53
C ASP A 26 -14.11 -7.31 1.80
N GLU A 27 -15.31 -7.61 2.29
CA GLU A 27 -16.58 -7.08 1.76
C GLU A 27 -16.64 -5.56 1.84
N LEU A 28 -16.17 -4.98 2.95
CA LEU A 28 -16.11 -3.52 3.11
C LEU A 28 -15.05 -2.91 2.21
N ALA A 29 -13.87 -3.55 2.11
CA ALA A 29 -12.81 -3.10 1.20
C ALA A 29 -13.31 -3.02 -0.26
N ARG A 30 -14.18 -3.95 -0.70
CA ARG A 30 -14.85 -3.95 -2.02
C ARG A 30 -15.82 -2.80 -2.27
N THR A 31 -16.18 -2.03 -1.26
CA THR A 31 -17.03 -0.84 -1.44
C THR A 31 -16.21 0.45 -1.51
N THR A 32 -14.89 0.38 -1.27
CA THR A 32 -14.03 1.57 -1.28
C THR A 32 -13.69 2.04 -2.70
N LYS A 33 -13.61 3.36 -2.89
CA LYS A 33 -13.14 3.95 -4.16
C LYS A 33 -11.71 3.53 -4.53
N ASN A 34 -10.93 3.09 -3.55
CA ASN A 34 -9.53 2.70 -3.69
C ASN A 34 -9.32 1.32 -4.32
N ILE A 35 -10.38 0.61 -4.75
CA ILE A 35 -10.24 -0.68 -5.43
C ILE A 35 -9.56 -0.55 -6.79
N ASN A 36 -9.77 0.57 -7.47
CA ASN A 36 -9.11 0.83 -8.75
C ASN A 36 -7.90 1.73 -8.53
N ASN A 37 -6.80 1.42 -9.21
CA ASN A 37 -5.56 2.18 -9.10
C ASN A 37 -5.77 3.64 -9.51
N THR A 38 -5.52 4.56 -8.58
CA THR A 38 -5.48 5.99 -8.88
C THR A 38 -4.11 6.38 -9.46
N THR A 39 -4.01 7.60 -10.00
CA THR A 39 -2.72 8.17 -10.43
C THR A 39 -1.81 8.52 -9.25
N GLU A 40 -2.34 8.49 -8.03
CA GLU A 40 -1.61 8.75 -6.80
C GLU A 40 -0.61 7.63 -6.48
N LYS A 41 0.48 8.02 -5.81
CA LYS A 41 1.63 7.14 -5.58
C LYS A 41 2.10 7.30 -4.15
N ILE A 42 2.15 6.20 -3.41
CA ILE A 42 2.69 6.17 -2.06
C ILE A 42 4.20 5.99 -2.17
N LYS A 43 4.98 6.97 -1.71
CA LYS A 43 6.45 6.94 -1.77
C LYS A 43 7.03 6.69 -0.39
N VAL A 44 7.64 5.52 -0.19
CA VAL A 44 8.38 5.19 1.03
C VAL A 44 9.79 5.76 0.91
N LYS A 45 9.99 6.93 1.51
CA LYS A 45 11.25 7.72 1.43
C LYS A 45 12.26 7.40 2.52
N ASN A 46 11.83 6.73 3.59
CA ASN A 46 12.64 6.33 4.73
C ASN A 46 12.31 4.87 5.07
N ASN A 47 13.18 4.21 5.84
CA ASN A 47 12.91 2.89 6.40
C ASN A 47 11.63 2.94 7.23
N THR A 48 10.61 2.19 6.81
CA THR A 48 9.27 2.28 7.37
C THR A 48 8.72 0.88 7.66
N ILE A 49 8.04 0.76 8.80
CA ILE A 49 7.32 -0.44 9.20
C ILE A 49 5.82 -0.15 9.11
N TRP A 50 5.09 -0.99 8.40
CA TRP A 50 3.64 -0.99 8.34
C TRP A 50 3.10 -2.12 9.22
N ASP A 51 2.75 -1.76 10.44
CA ASP A 51 2.20 -2.61 11.49
C ASP A 51 0.66 -2.73 11.43
N LYS A 52 0.00 -1.77 10.78
CA LYS A 52 -1.45 -1.71 10.65
C LYS A 52 -1.93 -2.15 9.27
N SER A 53 -3.12 -2.74 9.25
CA SER A 53 -3.81 -3.03 8.00
C SER A 53 -4.19 -1.74 7.28
N PHE A 54 -3.89 -1.62 5.98
CA PHE A 54 -4.32 -0.47 5.19
C PHE A 54 -4.63 -0.83 3.73
N ILE A 55 -5.49 -0.03 3.10
CA ILE A 55 -5.80 -0.10 1.67
C ILE A 55 -4.97 0.97 0.96
N SER A 56 -4.15 0.56 -0.01
CA SER A 56 -3.40 1.51 -0.84
C SER A 56 -4.35 2.25 -1.79
N THR A 57 -4.08 3.53 -2.06
CA THR A 57 -4.83 4.30 -3.08
C THR A 57 -4.27 4.07 -4.49
N GLY A 58 -3.04 3.56 -4.61
CA GLY A 58 -2.41 3.34 -5.90
C GLY A 58 -1.09 2.58 -5.82
N ASN A 59 -0.15 2.96 -6.70
CA ASN A 59 1.17 2.33 -6.75
C ASN A 59 2.00 2.67 -5.51
N ILE A 60 2.67 1.67 -4.96
CA ILE A 60 3.61 1.84 -3.85
C ILE A 60 5.02 1.87 -4.42
N ILE A 61 5.83 2.85 -4.03
CA ILE A 61 7.19 3.04 -4.53
C ILE A 61 8.13 3.09 -3.33
N VAL A 62 8.95 2.06 -3.18
CA VAL A 62 10.03 2.05 -2.19
C VAL A 62 11.26 2.70 -2.80
N LYS A 63 11.71 3.81 -2.20
CA LYS A 63 12.83 4.59 -2.71
C LYS A 63 14.16 3.88 -2.50
N ARG A 64 15.14 4.25 -3.34
CA ARG A 64 16.47 3.66 -3.40
C ARG A 64 17.10 3.55 -2.02
N GLY A 65 17.56 2.35 -1.67
CA GLY A 65 18.27 2.09 -0.42
C GLY A 65 17.40 2.00 0.83
N ASN A 66 16.08 2.20 0.71
CA ASN A 66 15.16 2.14 1.85
C ASN A 66 14.50 0.78 1.98
N SER A 67 14.09 0.47 3.20
CA SER A 67 13.31 -0.71 3.54
C SER A 67 11.84 -0.40 3.77
N LEU A 68 10.99 -1.31 3.33
CA LEU A 68 9.58 -1.38 3.71
C LEU A 68 9.33 -2.74 4.36
N GLU A 69 8.93 -2.73 5.62
CA GLU A 69 8.50 -3.94 6.34
C GLU A 69 6.98 -3.95 6.48
N VAL A 70 6.33 -5.01 6.03
CA VAL A 70 4.88 -5.21 6.12
C VAL A 70 4.61 -6.31 7.14
N LYS A 71 4.03 -5.94 8.28
CA LYS A 71 3.72 -6.89 9.37
C LYS A 71 2.28 -7.36 9.40
N ASN A 72 1.39 -6.70 8.66
CA ASN A 72 -0.04 -6.96 8.68
C ASN A 72 -0.61 -6.94 7.26
N LYS A 73 -1.87 -6.59 7.08
CA LYS A 73 -2.57 -6.68 5.79
C LYS A 73 -2.40 -5.44 4.92
N VAL A 74 -2.00 -5.61 3.67
CA VAL A 74 -1.96 -4.54 2.66
C VAL A 74 -2.86 -4.94 1.50
N ILE A 75 -3.86 -4.11 1.24
CA ILE A 75 -4.80 -4.31 0.13
C ILE A 75 -4.35 -3.44 -1.03
N MET A 76 -4.00 -4.08 -2.15
CA MET A 76 -3.56 -3.43 -3.38
C MET A 76 -4.74 -3.20 -4.33
N PRO A 77 -4.87 -2.00 -4.92
CA PRO A 77 -5.85 -1.74 -5.99
C PRO A 77 -5.60 -2.57 -7.25
N ASN A 78 -6.64 -2.77 -8.05
CA ASN A 78 -6.61 -3.36 -9.39
C ASN A 78 -5.66 -2.57 -10.30
N GLY A 79 -4.73 -3.29 -10.95
CA GLY A 79 -3.73 -2.69 -11.85
C GLY A 79 -2.62 -1.90 -11.15
N SER A 80 -2.63 -1.80 -9.81
CA SER A 80 -1.54 -1.19 -9.04
C SER A 80 -0.32 -2.12 -8.98
N LYS A 81 0.85 -1.56 -8.65
CA LYS A 81 2.11 -2.28 -8.57
C LYS A 81 2.90 -1.80 -7.36
N ILE A 82 3.68 -2.71 -6.77
CA ILE A 82 4.73 -2.33 -5.82
C ILE A 82 6.03 -2.21 -6.61
N ILE A 83 6.62 -1.02 -6.58
CA ILE A 83 7.82 -0.70 -7.35
C ILE A 83 8.98 -0.50 -6.38
N LEU A 84 10.01 -1.33 -6.53
CA LEU A 84 11.20 -1.31 -5.70
C LEU A 84 12.36 -0.69 -6.47
N GLU A 85 12.91 0.42 -5.97
CA GLU A 85 14.10 1.04 -6.55
C GLU A 85 15.40 0.28 -6.18
N LYS A 86 16.53 0.65 -6.81
CA LYS A 86 17.82 0.00 -6.57
C LYS A 86 18.14 -0.10 -5.07
N ASN A 87 18.62 -1.26 -4.63
CA ASN A 87 19.01 -1.54 -3.24
C ASN A 87 17.88 -1.31 -2.22
N SER A 88 16.62 -1.20 -2.66
CA SER A 88 15.49 -1.18 -1.72
C SER A 88 15.12 -2.59 -1.31
N THR A 89 14.53 -2.72 -0.14
CA THR A 89 14.11 -4.00 0.42
C THR A 89 12.63 -3.97 0.77
N LEU A 90 11.91 -5.02 0.40
CA LEU A 90 10.56 -5.28 0.83
C LEU A 90 10.58 -6.54 1.68
N THR A 91 10.23 -6.41 2.95
CA THR A 91 10.15 -7.52 3.89
C THR A 91 8.70 -7.70 4.29
N ILE A 92 8.17 -8.91 4.15
CA ILE A 92 6.81 -9.25 4.58
C ILE A 92 6.94 -10.19 5.76
N ASN A 93 6.67 -9.68 6.95
CA ASN A 93 6.94 -10.34 8.23
C ASN A 93 5.61 -10.72 8.90
N GLY A 94 5.07 -11.88 8.57
CA GLY A 94 3.73 -12.33 9.01
C GLY A 94 2.56 -11.51 8.45
N GLY A 95 2.84 -10.55 7.56
CA GLY A 95 1.84 -9.77 6.85
C GLY A 95 1.32 -10.45 5.58
N ILE A 96 0.24 -9.90 5.03
CA ILE A 96 -0.38 -10.41 3.80
C ILE A 96 -0.56 -9.25 2.83
N ILE A 97 0.00 -9.35 1.63
CA ILE A 97 -0.27 -8.42 0.53
C ILE A 97 -1.23 -9.10 -0.44
N LYS A 98 -2.42 -8.53 -0.64
CA LYS A 98 -3.43 -9.10 -1.53
C LYS A 98 -4.23 -8.06 -2.29
N ASN A 99 -4.91 -8.49 -3.34
CA ASN A 99 -5.98 -7.74 -3.99
C ASN A 99 -7.34 -8.35 -3.60
N ILE A 100 -8.41 -7.56 -3.63
CA ILE A 100 -9.77 -7.97 -3.23
C ILE A 100 -10.79 -7.90 -4.39
N GLY A 101 -10.47 -7.18 -5.47
CA GLY A 101 -11.37 -6.86 -6.58
C GLY A 101 -10.88 -7.28 -7.98
N GLY A 102 -9.77 -8.01 -8.10
CA GLY A 102 -9.18 -8.41 -9.37
C GLY A 102 -7.70 -8.73 -9.23
N ASN A 103 -6.93 -8.44 -10.28
CA ASN A 103 -5.48 -8.68 -10.29
C ASN A 103 -4.73 -7.37 -10.09
N TRP A 104 -3.64 -7.42 -9.33
CA TRP A 104 -2.66 -6.34 -9.27
C TRP A 104 -1.41 -6.74 -10.04
N GLY A 105 -0.64 -5.76 -10.50
CA GLY A 105 0.51 -6.00 -11.39
C GLY A 105 1.77 -6.48 -10.68
N GLY A 106 1.65 -6.95 -9.44
CA GLY A 106 2.72 -7.55 -8.65
C GLY A 106 3.85 -6.60 -8.27
N ILE A 107 5.01 -7.19 -8.00
CA ILE A 107 6.22 -6.49 -7.59
C ILE A 107 7.13 -6.27 -8.80
N VAL A 108 7.56 -5.03 -9.01
CA VAL A 108 8.44 -4.63 -10.12
C VAL A 108 9.71 -4.00 -9.56
N THR A 109 10.86 -4.54 -9.92
CA THR A 109 12.16 -3.98 -9.53
C THR A 109 12.73 -3.06 -10.61
N CYS A 110 13.17 -1.86 -10.23
CA CYS A 110 13.75 -0.88 -11.15
C CYS A 110 14.98 -0.19 -10.55
N LYS A 111 15.81 0.41 -11.41
CA LYS A 111 16.97 1.21 -10.96
C LYS A 111 16.52 2.47 -10.23
N SER A 112 15.52 3.15 -10.79
CA SER A 112 14.95 4.40 -10.29
C SER A 112 13.54 4.54 -10.86
N TYR A 113 12.59 4.97 -10.03
CA TYR A 113 11.31 5.43 -10.53
C TYR A 113 11.52 6.78 -11.21
N PRO A 114 11.02 6.98 -12.44
CA PRO A 114 11.32 8.19 -13.16
C PRO A 114 10.58 9.40 -12.57
N LYS A 115 11.19 10.59 -12.72
CA LYS A 115 10.54 11.87 -12.38
C LYS A 115 9.42 12.18 -13.37
N ILE A 116 8.55 13.13 -13.06
CA ILE A 116 7.35 13.50 -13.83
C ILE A 116 7.62 13.65 -15.35
N HIS A 117 8.82 14.11 -15.74
CA HIS A 117 9.22 14.33 -17.14
C HIS A 117 9.98 13.16 -17.80
N LYS A 118 10.04 11.98 -17.16
CA LYS A 118 10.64 10.77 -17.73
C LYS A 118 9.62 9.64 -17.61
N ASN A 119 9.34 8.95 -18.72
CA ASN A 119 8.28 7.94 -18.75
C ASN A 119 8.80 6.50 -18.62
N THR A 120 10.11 6.29 -18.72
CA THR A 120 10.67 4.93 -18.81
C THR A 120 11.16 4.43 -17.46
N LEU A 121 10.54 3.34 -16.97
CA LEU A 121 11.07 2.55 -15.86
C LEU A 121 12.32 1.80 -16.34
N LEU A 122 13.48 2.14 -15.77
CA LEU A 122 14.72 1.41 -16.03
C LEU A 122 14.71 0.10 -15.23
N LYS A 123 14.20 -0.98 -15.84
CA LYS A 123 14.17 -2.32 -15.22
C LYS A 123 15.60 -2.78 -14.90
N LYS A 124 15.87 -3.08 -13.63
CA LYS A 124 17.13 -3.69 -13.15
C LYS A 124 16.82 -4.48 -11.88
N ASN A 125 17.29 -5.72 -11.81
CA ASN A 125 17.11 -6.61 -10.66
C ASN A 125 18.18 -6.31 -9.61
N ARG A 126 17.91 -5.32 -8.73
CA ARG A 126 18.80 -4.95 -7.63
C ARG A 126 18.05 -4.65 -6.33
N ALA A 127 16.78 -5.03 -6.27
CA ALA A 127 15.98 -4.89 -5.05
C ALA A 127 15.70 -6.29 -4.51
N THR A 128 15.54 -6.37 -3.19
CA THR A 128 15.35 -7.65 -2.50
C THR A 128 13.92 -7.72 -1.99
N VAL A 129 13.25 -8.85 -2.25
CA VAL A 129 11.96 -9.19 -1.66
C VAL A 129 12.18 -10.37 -0.74
N GLN A 130 11.75 -10.25 0.51
CA GLN A 130 11.88 -11.28 1.53
C GLN A 130 10.53 -11.51 2.19
N THR A 131 10.16 -12.77 2.35
CA THR A 131 9.05 -13.20 3.20
C THR A 131 9.63 -13.84 4.45
N SER A 132 9.01 -13.58 5.59
CA SER A 132 9.44 -14.07 6.90
C SER A 132 8.20 -14.32 7.76
N ASN A 133 8.29 -15.25 8.71
CA ASN A 133 7.24 -15.57 9.67
C ASN A 133 5.86 -15.84 9.02
N GLY A 134 5.83 -16.58 7.90
CA GLY A 134 4.59 -16.90 7.20
C GLY A 134 3.97 -15.74 6.41
N GLY A 135 4.76 -14.73 6.05
CA GLY A 135 4.30 -13.63 5.19
C GLY A 135 3.92 -14.11 3.79
N GLU A 136 2.77 -13.63 3.29
CA GLU A 136 2.19 -14.09 2.02
C GLU A 136 1.98 -12.95 1.01
N ILE A 137 2.14 -13.28 -0.27
CA ILE A 137 1.85 -12.40 -1.41
C ILE A 137 0.84 -13.10 -2.31
N ILE A 138 -0.35 -12.55 -2.40
CA ILE A 138 -1.44 -13.06 -3.23
C ILE A 138 -1.59 -12.13 -4.43
N TYR A 139 -1.32 -12.65 -5.64
CA TYR A 139 -1.34 -11.91 -6.91
C TYR A 139 -2.76 -11.74 -7.46
#